data_AF-A0A5C1WEF6-F1
#
_entry.id   AF-A0A5C1WEF6-F1
#
_cell.length_a   1.000
_cell.length_b   1.000
_cell.length_c   1.000
_cell.angle_alpha   90.00
_cell.angle_beta   90.00
_cell.angle_gamma   90.00
#
_symmetry.space_group_name_H-M   'P 1'
#
loop_
_entity.id
_entity.type
_entity.pdbx_description
1 polymer ?
#
loop_
_entity_poly.entity_id
_entity_poly.type
_entity_poly.pdbx_seq_one_letter_code
_entity_poly.pdbx_strand_id
1 'polypeptide(L)' 'MPSLFRFLLILLLLGLTGFGLVYALGTYVKPATRPMSQDVPLKNLEPPKEPAKP' A
#
# COMPACT_ATOMS: atom_id res chain seq x y z
N MET A 1 17.06 -8.16 35.44
CA MET A 1 15.66 -8.04 34.99
C MET A 1 15.47 -6.67 34.38
N PRO A 2 14.95 -6.54 33.14
CA PRO A 2 14.55 -5.23 32.64
C PRO A 2 13.51 -4.67 33.61
N SER A 3 13.81 -3.53 34.25
CA SER A 3 12.86 -2.86 35.14
C SER A 3 11.61 -2.48 34.34
N LEU A 4 10.42 -2.54 34.96
CA LEU A 4 9.16 -2.11 34.35
C LEU A 4 9.28 -0.76 33.64
N PHE A 5 9.99 0.19 34.25
CA PHE A 5 10.25 1.51 33.68
C PHE A 5 10.99 1.46 32.33
N ARG A 6 12.07 0.68 32.23
CA ARG A 6 12.82 0.49 30.97
C ARG A 6 11.97 -0.16 29.89
N PHE A 7 11.11 -1.11 30.25
CA PHE A 7 10.17 -1.74 29.31
C PHE A 7 9.16 -0.71 28.77
N LEU A 8 8.55 0.08 29.64
CA LEU A 8 7.62 1.15 29.24
C LEU A 8 8.31 2.22 28.39
N LEU A 9 9.55 2.57 28.71
CA LEU A 9 10.34 3.53 27.94
C LEU A 9 10.59 3.02 26.51
N ILE A 10 10.93 1.74 26.35
CA ILE A 10 11.10 1.14 25.02
C ILE A 10 9.78 1.15 24.24
N LEU A 11 8.66 0.78 24.88
CA LEU A 11 7.34 0.83 24.24
C LEU A 11 6.96 2.26 23.82
N LEU A 12 7.25 3.26 24.66
CA LEU A 12 7.01 4.66 24.34
C LEU A 12 7.82 5.09 23.12
N LEU A 13 9.11 4.73 23.07
CA LEU A 13 9.97 5.03 21.91
C LEU A 13 9.46 4.37 20.64
N LEU A 14 9.08 3.08 20.70
CA LEU A 14 8.49 2.39 19.55
C LEU A 14 7.20 3.04 19.09
N GLY A 15 6.31 3.38 20.04
CA GLY A 15 5.03 4.04 19.75
C GLY A 15 5.22 5.39 19.08
N LEU A 16 6.10 6.24 19.62
CA LEU A 16 6.43 7.54 19.02
C LEU A 16 7.07 7.40 17.64
N THR A 17 7.95 6.42 17.46
CA THR A 17 8.60 6.18 16.17
C THR A 17 7.59 5.71 15.12
N GLY A 18 6.76 4.73 15.45
CA GLY A 18 5.72 4.23 14.56
C GLY A 18 4.71 5.30 14.20
N PHE A 19 4.22 6.06 15.19
CA PHE A 19 3.32 7.18 14.97
C PHE A 19 3.96 8.26 14.09
N GLY A 20 5.20 8.66 14.39
CA GLY A 20 5.94 9.67 13.64
C GLY A 20 6.12 9.31 12.17
N LEU A 21 6.43 8.04 11.87
CA LEU A 21 6.54 7.55 10.50
C LEU A 21 5.21 7.65 9.73
N VAL A 22 4.12 7.18 10.32
CA VAL A 22 2.80 7.23 9.67
C VAL A 22 2.33 8.67 9.48
N TYR A 23 2.52 9.51 10.51
CA TYR A 23 2.20 10.94 10.44
C TYR A 23 3.00 11.64 9.34
N ALA A 24 4.30 11.36 9.24
CA ALA A 24 5.15 11.92 8.19
C ALA A 24 4.70 11.50 6.79
N LEU A 25 4.33 10.23 6.59
CA LEU A 25 3.80 9.76 5.31
C LEU A 25 2.49 10.48 4.96
N GLY A 26 1.55 10.59 5.90
CA GLY A 26 0.27 11.25 5.65
C GLY A 26 0.35 12.75 5.40
N THR A 27 1.36 13.42 5.96
CA THR A 27 1.51 14.89 5.86
C THR A 27 2.41 15.33 4.71
N TYR A 28 3.51 14.62 4.47
CA TYR A 28 4.54 15.04 3.51
C TYR A 28 4.48 14.28 2.18
N VAL A 29 3.86 13.09 2.12
CA VAL A 29 3.73 12.32 0.87
C VAL A 29 2.43 12.69 0.19
N LYS A 30 2.53 13.28 -1.01
CA LYS A 30 1.36 13.54 -1.84
C LYS A 30 0.82 12.22 -2.42
N PRO A 31 -0.50 11.99 -2.38
CA PRO A 31 -1.10 10.85 -3.05
C PRO A 31 -0.82 10.89 -4.56
N ALA A 32 -0.37 9.78 -5.12
CA ALA A 32 -0.29 9.64 -6.57
C ALA A 32 -1.70 9.48 -7.15
N THR A 33 -2.09 10.37 -8.06
CA THR A 33 -3.34 10.24 -8.79
C THR A 33 -3.20 9.13 -9.85
N ARG A 34 -4.04 8.10 -9.75
CA ARG A 34 -4.12 7.03 -10.76
C ARG A 34 -5.35 7.26 -11.63
N PRO A 35 -5.27 7.11 -12.97
CA PRO A 35 -6.45 7.17 -13.81
C PRO A 35 -7.44 6.06 -13.43
N MET A 36 -8.72 6.44 -13.31
CA MET A 36 -9.81 5.49 -12.98
C MET A 36 -10.15 4.58 -14.16
N SER A 37 -9.85 5.02 -15.39
CA SER A 37 -9.90 4.21 -16.60
C SER A 37 -8.51 3.63 -16.89
N GLN A 38 -8.45 2.32 -17.14
CA GLN A 38 -7.27 1.71 -17.74
C GLN A 38 -7.56 1.43 -19.21
N ASP A 39 -6.69 1.89 -20.09
CA ASP A 39 -6.78 1.55 -21.51
C ASP A 39 -6.50 0.06 -21.67
N VAL A 40 -7.56 -0.70 -22.01
CA VAL A 40 -7.42 -2.11 -22.36
C VAL A 40 -7.07 -2.17 -23.86
N PRO A 41 -5.93 -2.76 -24.25
CA PRO A 41 -5.60 -2.88 -25.66
C PRO A 41 -6.60 -3.82 -26.34
N LEU A 42 -7.14 -3.42 -27.50
CA LEU A 42 -8.21 -4.13 -28.23
C LEU A 42 -7.96 -5.63 -28.44
N LYS A 43 -6.69 -6.03 -28.61
CA LYS A 43 -6.27 -7.44 -28.69
C LYS A 43 -6.69 -8.32 -27.51
N ASN A 44 -6.93 -7.72 -26.34
CA ASN A 44 -7.40 -8.41 -25.12
C ASN A 44 -8.93 -8.43 -25.00
N LEU A 45 -9.63 -7.71 -25.87
CA LEU A 45 -11.10 -7.67 -25.95
C LEU A 45 -11.65 -8.61 -27.03
N GLU A 46 -10.79 -9.11 -27.91
CA GLU A 46 -11.16 -10.12 -28.89
C GLU A 46 -11.52 -11.42 -28.14
N PRO A 47 -12.73 -11.97 -28.31
CA PRO A 47 -13.07 -13.28 -27.81
C PRO A 47 -12.04 -14.29 -28.33
N PRO A 48 -11.62 -15.31 -27.53
CA PRO A 48 -10.82 -16.40 -28.03
C PRO A 48 -11.47 -16.92 -29.30
N LYS A 49 -10.74 -16.91 -30.41
CA LYS A 49 -11.25 -17.35 -31.71
C LYS A 49 -11.66 -18.81 -31.57
N GLU A 50 -12.96 -19.04 -31.34
CA GLU A 50 -13.51 -20.38 -31.15
C GLU A 50 -13.22 -21.15 -32.45
N PRO A 51 -12.47 -22.27 -32.37
CA PRO A 51 -12.11 -23.01 -33.57
C PRO A 51 -13.40 -23.42 -34.26
N ALA A 52 -13.59 -22.96 -35.49
CA ALA A 52 -14.73 -23.30 -36.32
C ALA A 52 -14.92 -24.82 -36.29
N LYS A 53 -15.99 -25.25 -35.63
CA LYS A 53 -16.34 -26.66 -35.53
C LYS A 53 -16.68 -27.16 -36.95
N PRO A 54 -16.08 -28.28 -37.40
CA PRO A 54 -16.26 -28.81 -38.74
C PRO A 54 -17.71 -29.19 -39.04
#